data_AF-A0A7C5QSD2-F1
#
_entry.id   AF-A0A7C5QSD2-F1
#
_cell.length_a   1.000
_cell.length_b   1.000
_cell.length_c   1.000
_cell.angle_alpha   90.00
_cell.angle_beta   90.00
_cell.angle_gamma   90.00
#
_symmetry.space_group_name_H-M   'P 1'
#
loop_
_entity.id
_entity.type
_entity.pdbx_description
1 polymer ?
#
loop_
_entity_poly.entity_id
_entity_poly.type
_entity_poly.pdbx_seq_one_letter_code
_entity_poly.pdbx_strand_id
1 'polypeptide(L)'
;MRITLKVVTTIICLSMLFISSAKGFSGRQINVSIIKSCIDFDGDGYGQGCLKGWDCNDNDFERHPDAYEDCDFVDNNCDTLVDEVCSIPEIDPKEVIKIPAGKFIMGSPQGIGSRDEHPSHIVQLDGFAIDRFEVTNGRYAECVAAGYCTPPASSSSVLRKSYYNNYDFTDYPVIEVNWYQATEFCNWAGGRLPTEAEWEMAARGYAPDRRIYPWGDEKPDCGKANFGGIEGCVGDTDIVGRRVEGQSPFGVFDMAGNVWEWVSDWYDSKYYEASPPKNPEGPQWGIYKVLRGGCYDEGPESIRVSCRANSFPTTQEVNIGFRCAYDLK
;
A
#
# COMPACT_ATOMS: atom_id res chain seq x y z
N MET A 1 52.36 0.57 -29.10
CA MET A 1 53.31 1.63 -28.67
C MET A 1 52.91 2.00 -27.24
N ARG A 2 53.79 1.76 -26.27
CA ARG A 2 53.53 1.95 -24.83
C ARG A 2 53.33 3.43 -24.51
N ILE A 3 52.29 3.80 -23.74
CA ILE A 3 52.35 4.89 -22.76
C ILE A 3 51.52 4.47 -21.52
N THR A 4 52.09 4.77 -20.37
CA THR A 4 51.84 4.19 -19.04
C THR A 4 50.98 5.12 -18.17
N LEU A 5 50.28 4.52 -17.20
CA LEU A 5 49.43 5.06 -16.12
C LEU A 5 49.98 6.23 -15.26
N LYS A 6 49.05 7.05 -14.72
CA LYS A 6 48.81 7.43 -13.29
C LYS A 6 47.79 8.59 -13.23
N VAL A 7 46.55 8.50 -12.72
CA VAL A 7 45.98 8.17 -11.38
C VAL A 7 46.34 9.23 -10.33
N VAL A 8 45.47 10.25 -10.17
CA VAL A 8 44.41 10.48 -9.15
C VAL A 8 44.93 11.08 -7.84
N THR A 9 44.37 12.26 -7.55
CA THR A 9 44.57 13.13 -6.41
C THR A 9 43.78 12.63 -5.19
N THR A 10 44.51 12.43 -4.09
CA THR A 10 44.18 12.76 -2.68
C THR A 10 42.75 12.60 -2.16
N ILE A 11 42.54 11.80 -1.09
CA ILE A 11 41.97 12.21 0.21
C ILE A 11 42.09 11.05 1.24
N ILE A 12 42.93 11.31 2.24
CA ILE A 12 42.80 11.08 3.70
C ILE A 12 42.01 9.85 4.20
N CYS A 13 42.73 8.88 4.77
CA CYS A 13 42.26 8.09 5.91
C CYS A 13 43.48 7.68 6.74
N LEU A 14 43.62 8.20 7.96
CA LEU A 14 44.57 7.69 8.94
C LEU A 14 43.91 7.73 10.32
N SER A 15 43.59 6.54 10.85
CA SER A 15 43.28 6.35 12.25
C SER A 15 44.23 5.30 12.85
N MET A 16 44.80 5.69 14.00
CA MET A 16 45.35 4.89 15.10
C MET A 16 46.48 3.88 14.85
N LEU A 17 47.64 4.16 15.46
CA LEU A 17 48.27 3.38 16.57
C LEU A 17 49.79 3.58 16.59
N PHE A 18 50.32 4.18 17.66
CA PHE A 18 51.21 3.52 18.64
C PHE A 18 51.92 4.55 19.53
N ILE A 19 51.92 4.23 20.82
CA ILE A 19 52.45 4.97 21.95
C ILE A 19 53.98 4.90 21.97
N SER A 20 54.66 6.03 22.17
CA SER A 20 56.00 6.05 22.79
C SER A 20 56.37 7.44 23.33
N SER A 21 56.35 7.54 24.66
CA SER A 21 57.31 8.25 25.53
C SER A 21 57.95 9.56 25.03
N ALA A 22 57.51 10.71 25.59
CA ALA A 22 58.41 11.82 25.89
C ALA A 22 57.85 12.70 27.02
N LYS A 23 58.77 13.16 27.88
CA LYS A 23 58.57 13.81 29.17
C LYS A 23 58.04 15.25 29.07
N GLY A 24 57.16 15.59 30.01
CA GLY A 24 57.07 16.91 30.67
C GLY A 24 56.60 18.10 29.83
N PHE A 25 55.31 18.41 29.89
CA PHE A 25 54.78 19.78 29.77
C PHE A 25 53.47 19.90 30.57
N SER A 26 53.31 21.01 31.29
CA SER A 26 52.16 21.25 32.17
C SER A 26 50.85 21.21 31.37
N GLY A 27 49.91 20.37 31.82
CA GLY A 27 48.60 20.22 31.20
C GLY A 27 47.80 21.52 31.21
N ARG A 28 47.50 22.03 30.03
CA ARG A 28 46.27 22.77 29.79
C ARG A 28 45.42 21.86 28.93
N GLN A 29 44.44 21.19 29.54
CA GLN A 29 43.41 20.48 28.76
C GLN A 29 42.66 21.54 27.95
N ILE A 30 42.97 21.60 26.65
CA ILE A 30 42.12 22.30 25.70
C ILE A 30 40.93 21.36 25.51
N ASN A 31 39.82 21.67 26.18
CA ASN A 31 38.52 21.11 25.81
C ASN A 31 38.23 21.62 24.40
N VAL A 32 38.58 20.82 23.39
CA VAL A 32 38.03 21.01 22.05
C VAL A 32 36.60 20.52 22.15
N SER A 33 35.68 21.42 22.51
CA SER A 33 34.27 21.22 22.22
C SER A 33 34.20 21.01 20.72
N ILE A 34 33.97 19.77 20.27
CA ILE A 34 33.46 19.54 18.93
C ILE A 34 32.13 20.29 18.92
N ILE A 35 32.14 21.50 18.35
CA ILE A 35 30.91 22.15 17.95
C ILE A 35 30.35 21.15 16.95
N LYS A 36 29.32 20.38 17.34
CA LYS A 36 28.51 19.66 16.38
C LYS A 36 27.99 20.76 15.47
N SER A 37 28.60 20.89 14.30
CA SER A 37 28.15 21.85 13.30
C SER A 37 26.76 21.40 12.90
N CYS A 38 25.77 22.21 13.25
CA CYS A 38 24.43 22.10 12.69
C CYS A 38 24.56 22.31 11.19
N ILE A 39 24.16 21.31 10.43
CA ILE A 39 23.96 21.38 8.98
C ILE A 39 22.45 21.57 8.84
N ASP A 40 22.07 22.76 8.36
CA ASP A 40 20.72 23.28 8.25
C ASP A 40 20.73 24.09 6.95
N PHE A 41 20.22 23.51 5.85
CA PHE A 41 20.34 24.10 4.51
C PHE A 41 19.23 25.11 4.21
N ASP A 42 18.06 24.98 4.82
CA ASP A 42 16.91 25.88 4.62
C ASP A 42 16.75 26.96 5.72
N GLY A 43 17.43 26.81 6.86
CA GLY A 43 17.53 27.78 7.94
C GLY A 43 16.40 27.71 8.97
N ASP A 44 15.65 26.60 9.05
CA ASP A 44 14.53 26.42 9.96
C ASP A 44 14.95 26.04 11.40
N GLY A 45 16.23 25.70 11.59
CA GLY A 45 16.86 25.31 12.85
C GLY A 45 16.86 23.80 13.13
N TYR A 46 16.35 22.98 12.20
CA TYR A 46 16.44 21.53 12.14
C TYR A 46 17.57 21.11 11.19
N GLY A 47 17.91 19.81 11.19
CA GLY A 47 18.96 19.25 10.34
C GLY A 47 20.05 18.52 11.12
N GLN A 48 21.07 18.03 10.40
CA GLN A 48 22.05 17.12 10.99
C GLN A 48 22.90 17.82 12.07
N GLY A 49 22.71 17.41 13.32
CA GLY A 49 23.47 17.94 14.47
C GLY A 49 22.94 19.26 15.02
N CYS A 50 21.76 19.70 14.58
CA CYS A 50 21.06 20.88 15.07
C CYS A 50 20.40 20.67 16.43
N LEU A 51 20.09 21.76 17.12
CA LEU A 51 19.55 21.72 18.49
C LEU A 51 18.08 21.30 18.54
N LYS A 52 17.29 21.65 17.50
CA LYS A 52 15.88 21.32 17.47
C LYS A 52 15.63 19.86 17.08
N GLY A 53 16.47 19.27 16.25
CA GLY A 53 16.34 17.87 15.85
C GLY A 53 16.87 17.61 14.46
N TRP A 54 16.71 16.38 13.99
CA TRP A 54 16.92 16.01 12.59
C TRP A 54 15.65 16.34 11.80
N ASP A 55 15.82 16.68 10.53
CA ASP A 55 14.74 16.91 9.57
C ASP A 55 14.89 15.93 8.39
N CYS A 56 13.75 15.45 7.92
CA CYS A 56 13.58 14.53 6.81
C CYS A 56 13.86 15.13 5.44
N ASN A 57 13.79 16.45 5.27
CA ASN A 57 14.19 17.15 4.06
C ASN A 57 14.80 18.53 4.32
N ASP A 58 16.10 18.54 4.59
CA ASP A 58 16.92 19.72 4.93
C ASP A 58 16.91 20.84 3.84
N ASN A 59 16.25 20.64 2.69
CA ASN A 59 16.09 21.66 1.65
C ASN A 59 14.68 22.27 1.59
N ASP A 60 13.81 21.96 2.54
CA ASP A 60 12.39 22.35 2.54
C ASP A 60 11.93 22.80 3.94
N PHE A 61 11.85 24.12 4.14
CA PHE A 61 11.57 24.74 5.44
C PHE A 61 10.20 24.37 6.05
N GLU A 62 9.29 23.80 5.26
CA GLU A 62 7.97 23.34 5.72
C GLU A 62 7.98 21.89 6.21
N ARG A 63 9.13 21.19 6.09
CA ARG A 63 9.30 19.82 6.55
C ARG A 63 10.26 19.81 7.72
N HIS A 64 9.76 19.47 8.90
CA HIS A 64 10.54 19.34 10.12
C HIS A 64 9.69 18.79 11.29
N PRO A 65 10.29 18.20 12.35
CA PRO A 65 9.61 17.67 13.55
C PRO A 65 8.43 18.44 14.17
N ASP A 66 8.42 19.78 14.06
CA ASP A 66 7.36 20.64 14.60
C ASP A 66 6.36 21.15 13.54
N ALA A 67 6.42 20.64 12.30
CA ALA A 67 5.59 21.16 11.21
C ALA A 67 4.12 20.76 11.41
N TYR A 68 3.23 21.52 10.76
CA TYR A 68 1.84 21.12 10.66
C TYR A 68 1.70 20.09 9.54
N GLU A 69 0.97 19.01 9.81
CA GLU A 69 0.66 17.98 8.82
C GLU A 69 -0.39 18.48 7.82
N ASP A 70 0.05 18.71 6.59
CA ASP A 70 -0.82 19.00 5.47
C ASP A 70 -1.25 17.69 4.79
N CYS A 71 -2.45 17.67 4.20
CA CYS A 71 -2.98 16.49 3.52
C CYS A 71 -2.50 16.42 2.07
N ASP A 72 -1.18 16.45 1.88
CA ASP A 72 -0.54 16.50 0.57
C ASP A 72 0.32 15.27 0.27
N PHE A 73 0.18 14.21 1.08
CA PHE A 73 0.92 12.95 0.98
C PHE A 73 2.42 13.12 1.22
N VAL A 74 2.79 14.07 2.08
CA VAL A 74 4.14 14.33 2.54
C VAL A 74 4.14 14.23 4.06
N ASP A 75 5.12 13.51 4.61
CA ASP A 75 5.44 13.59 6.05
C ASP A 75 6.06 14.96 6.33
N ASN A 76 5.24 15.97 6.64
CA ASN A 76 5.70 17.33 6.91
C ASN A 76 6.38 17.38 8.28
N ASN A 77 5.87 16.66 9.27
CA ASN A 77 6.32 16.69 10.63
C ASN A 77 7.49 15.71 10.89
N CYS A 78 7.97 15.00 9.86
CA CYS A 78 9.09 14.07 9.92
C CYS A 78 9.00 13.01 11.03
N ASP A 79 7.80 12.64 11.44
CA ASP A 79 7.57 11.63 12.48
C ASP A 79 7.46 10.20 11.91
N THR A 80 7.65 10.06 10.60
CA THR A 80 7.55 8.85 9.78
C THR A 80 6.13 8.42 9.44
N LEU A 81 5.13 9.25 9.74
CA LEU A 81 3.71 8.98 9.51
C LEU A 81 3.12 10.06 8.59
N VAL A 82 3.00 9.72 7.30
CA VAL A 82 2.40 10.61 6.29
C VAL A 82 0.93 10.92 6.61
N ASP A 83 0.62 12.21 6.74
CA ASP A 83 -0.72 12.79 6.84
C ASP A 83 -1.54 12.22 8.02
N GLU A 84 -0.92 11.93 9.17
CA GLU A 84 -1.59 11.23 10.30
C GLU A 84 -2.75 12.01 10.95
N VAL A 85 -2.82 13.33 10.75
CA VAL A 85 -3.85 14.22 11.33
C VAL A 85 -4.89 14.67 10.30
N CYS A 86 -4.91 14.06 9.11
CA CYS A 86 -5.82 14.45 8.04
C CYS A 86 -7.26 13.99 8.29
N SER A 87 -8.13 14.94 8.63
CA SER A 87 -9.56 14.73 8.70
C SER A 87 -10.13 14.56 7.29
N ILE A 88 -10.31 13.32 6.88
CA ILE A 88 -11.11 12.95 5.70
C ILE A 88 -12.57 13.26 6.03
N PRO A 89 -13.40 13.82 5.11
CA PRO A 89 -14.84 13.93 5.35
C PRO A 89 -15.41 12.61 5.86
N GLU A 90 -16.27 12.66 6.88
CA GLU A 90 -16.80 11.49 7.62
C GLU A 90 -17.18 10.35 6.64
N ILE A 91 -16.27 9.38 6.49
CA ILE A 91 -16.48 8.20 5.66
C ILE A 91 -17.38 7.25 6.46
N ASP A 92 -18.41 6.70 5.84
CA ASP A 92 -19.06 5.49 6.37
C ASP A 92 -18.24 4.28 5.91
N PRO A 93 -17.42 3.64 6.78
CA PRO A 93 -16.59 2.51 6.37
C PRO A 93 -17.41 1.28 5.94
N LYS A 94 -18.74 1.28 6.17
CA LYS A 94 -19.70 0.25 5.73
C LYS A 94 -20.40 0.63 4.42
N GLU A 95 -20.04 1.74 3.79
CA GLU A 95 -20.65 2.17 2.54
C GLU A 95 -20.43 1.12 1.43
N VAL A 96 -21.51 0.79 0.72
CA VAL A 96 -21.51 -0.13 -0.41
C VAL A 96 -21.93 0.58 -1.70
N ILE A 97 -21.21 0.33 -2.78
CA ILE A 97 -21.52 0.81 -4.12
C ILE A 97 -22.29 -0.25 -4.89
N LYS A 98 -23.44 0.11 -5.47
CA LYS A 98 -24.17 -0.76 -6.39
C LYS A 98 -23.59 -0.64 -7.79
N ILE A 99 -23.17 -1.76 -8.36
CA ILE A 99 -22.68 -1.87 -9.72
C ILE A 99 -23.77 -2.57 -10.56
N PRO A 100 -24.43 -1.85 -11.48
CA PRO A 100 -25.41 -2.46 -12.36
C PRO A 100 -24.83 -3.59 -13.22
N ALA A 101 -25.70 -4.50 -13.64
CA ALA A 101 -25.34 -5.56 -14.58
C ALA A 101 -24.77 -4.97 -15.87
N GLY A 102 -23.73 -5.59 -16.41
CA GLY A 102 -23.09 -5.08 -17.60
C GLY A 102 -22.01 -6.00 -18.14
N LYS A 103 -21.36 -5.53 -19.21
CA LYS A 103 -20.21 -6.20 -19.81
C LYS A 103 -18.97 -5.37 -19.55
N PHE A 104 -17.86 -6.04 -19.31
CA PHE A 104 -16.54 -5.42 -19.24
C PHE A 104 -15.51 -6.29 -19.96
N ILE A 105 -14.33 -5.70 -20.16
CA ILE A 105 -13.19 -6.39 -20.74
C ILE A 105 -12.31 -6.85 -19.59
N MET A 106 -12.27 -8.15 -19.36
CA MET A 106 -11.43 -8.78 -18.34
C MET A 106 -10.06 -9.11 -18.91
N GLY A 107 -9.01 -8.90 -18.12
CA GLY A 107 -7.62 -9.13 -18.51
C GLY A 107 -6.98 -7.97 -19.27
N SER A 108 -5.70 -8.16 -19.58
CA SER A 108 -4.83 -7.10 -20.08
C SER A 108 -4.76 -7.06 -21.62
N PRO A 109 -4.62 -5.87 -22.24
CA PRO A 109 -4.32 -5.74 -23.67
C PRO A 109 -3.08 -6.53 -24.09
N GLN A 110 -3.07 -7.06 -25.32
CA GLN A 110 -1.96 -7.86 -25.82
C GLN A 110 -0.61 -7.13 -25.68
N GLY A 111 0.37 -7.79 -25.05
CA GLY A 111 1.72 -7.27 -24.87
C GLY A 111 1.90 -6.38 -23.64
N ILE A 112 0.87 -6.21 -22.82
CA ILE A 112 0.92 -5.52 -21.52
C ILE A 112 0.62 -6.56 -20.42
N GLY A 113 1.43 -6.57 -19.36
CA GLY A 113 1.21 -7.43 -18.20
C GLY A 113 1.69 -8.87 -18.32
N SER A 114 1.38 -9.66 -17.30
CA SER A 114 1.79 -11.04 -17.13
C SER A 114 0.96 -12.01 -17.98
N ARG A 115 1.47 -13.23 -18.18
CA ARG A 115 0.84 -14.22 -19.06
C ARG A 115 -0.56 -14.64 -18.59
N ASP A 116 -0.76 -14.71 -17.29
CA ASP A 116 -2.01 -15.09 -16.63
C ASP A 116 -3.06 -13.97 -16.63
N GLU A 117 -2.71 -12.76 -17.09
CA GLU A 117 -3.65 -11.67 -17.37
C GLU A 117 -4.26 -11.78 -18.78
N HIS A 118 -3.92 -12.84 -19.53
CA HIS A 118 -4.33 -13.06 -20.92
C HIS A 118 -5.05 -14.41 -21.10
N PRO A 119 -5.90 -14.54 -22.15
CA PRO A 119 -6.29 -13.49 -23.10
C PRO A 119 -7.27 -12.48 -22.50
N SER A 120 -7.24 -11.25 -23.03
CA SER A 120 -8.32 -10.29 -22.79
C SER A 120 -9.61 -10.79 -23.43
N HIS A 121 -10.71 -10.80 -22.68
CA HIS A 121 -11.99 -11.36 -23.11
C HIS A 121 -13.18 -10.57 -22.53
N ILE A 122 -14.35 -10.68 -23.15
CA ILE A 122 -15.57 -10.00 -22.66
C ILE A 122 -16.23 -10.90 -21.63
N VAL A 123 -16.49 -10.33 -20.44
CA VAL A 123 -17.28 -10.96 -19.38
C VAL A 123 -18.55 -10.14 -19.16
N GLN A 124 -19.66 -10.83 -18.95
CA GLN A 124 -20.93 -10.25 -18.54
C GLN A 124 -21.20 -10.59 -17.07
N LEU A 125 -21.40 -9.58 -16.25
CA LEU A 125 -21.80 -9.74 -14.85
C LEU A 125 -23.25 -9.32 -14.66
N ASP A 126 -23.96 -10.05 -13.80
CA ASP A 126 -25.20 -9.57 -13.19
C ASP A 126 -24.89 -8.41 -12.22
N GLY A 127 -25.92 -7.70 -11.75
CA GLY A 127 -25.72 -6.57 -10.85
C GLY A 127 -25.36 -7.04 -9.44
N PHE A 128 -24.39 -6.39 -8.82
CA PHE A 128 -23.92 -6.68 -7.47
C PHE A 128 -23.70 -5.36 -6.69
N ALA A 129 -23.45 -5.45 -5.40
CA ALA A 129 -22.88 -4.36 -4.62
C ALA A 129 -21.50 -4.77 -4.10
N ILE A 130 -20.63 -3.79 -3.87
CA ILE A 130 -19.28 -4.00 -3.34
C ILE A 130 -18.98 -2.93 -2.29
N ASP A 131 -18.25 -3.29 -1.24
CA ASP A 131 -17.75 -2.33 -0.26
C ASP A 131 -16.95 -1.25 -1.00
N ARG A 132 -17.25 0.01 -0.71
CA ARG A 132 -16.58 1.17 -1.32
C ARG A 132 -15.10 1.24 -0.96
N PHE A 133 -14.77 0.77 0.23
CA PHE A 133 -13.44 0.75 0.83
C PHE A 133 -13.05 -0.67 1.21
N GLU A 134 -11.76 -0.89 1.45
CA GLU A 134 -11.28 -2.11 2.11
C GLU A 134 -11.91 -2.25 3.50
N VAL A 135 -12.06 -3.49 3.99
CA VAL A 135 -12.57 -3.70 5.35
C VAL A 135 -11.57 -3.12 6.35
N THR A 136 -12.02 -2.21 7.20
CA THR A 136 -11.15 -1.53 8.17
C THR A 136 -10.92 -2.35 9.43
N ASN A 137 -9.87 -2.02 10.18
CA ASN A 137 -9.59 -2.58 11.50
C ASN A 137 -10.79 -2.45 12.44
N GLY A 138 -11.46 -1.29 12.44
CA GLY A 138 -12.64 -1.02 13.24
C GLY A 138 -13.79 -1.95 12.93
N ARG A 139 -14.12 -2.10 11.63
CA ARG A 139 -15.15 -3.04 11.19
C ARG A 139 -14.80 -4.47 11.58
N TYR A 140 -13.56 -4.89 11.35
CA TYR A 140 -13.12 -6.23 11.70
C TYR A 140 -13.21 -6.51 13.21
N ALA A 141 -12.83 -5.52 14.04
CA ALA A 141 -12.94 -5.60 15.49
C ALA A 141 -14.39 -5.78 15.98
N GLU A 142 -15.39 -5.22 15.30
CA GLU A 142 -16.81 -5.50 15.60
C GLU A 142 -17.15 -6.99 15.44
N CYS A 143 -16.68 -7.64 14.36
CA CYS A 143 -16.91 -9.06 14.11
C CYS A 143 -16.24 -9.95 15.16
N VAL A 144 -15.00 -9.59 15.55
CA VAL A 144 -14.25 -10.28 16.61
C VAL A 144 -14.94 -10.11 17.96
N ALA A 145 -15.37 -8.90 18.30
CA ALA A 145 -16.11 -8.63 19.54
C ALA A 145 -17.46 -9.36 19.60
N ALA A 146 -18.11 -9.57 18.44
CA ALA A 146 -19.33 -10.37 18.33
C ALA A 146 -19.08 -11.89 18.43
N GLY A 147 -17.82 -12.34 18.42
CA GLY A 147 -17.44 -13.75 18.51
C GLY A 147 -17.61 -14.55 17.21
N TYR A 148 -17.77 -13.86 16.06
CA TYR A 148 -17.91 -14.50 14.75
C TYR A 148 -16.57 -14.62 14.01
N CYS A 149 -15.66 -13.67 14.20
CA CYS A 149 -14.32 -13.67 13.61
C CYS A 149 -13.26 -13.98 14.67
N THR A 150 -12.11 -14.49 14.21
CA THR A 150 -10.89 -14.61 15.03
C THR A 150 -9.98 -13.39 14.81
N PRO A 151 -9.16 -12.96 15.79
CA PRO A 151 -8.24 -11.85 15.59
C PRO A 151 -7.23 -12.09 14.45
N PRO A 152 -6.67 -11.03 13.83
CA PRO A 152 -5.54 -11.14 12.92
C PRO A 152 -4.32 -11.82 13.57
N ALA A 153 -3.42 -12.38 12.76
CA ALA A 153 -2.22 -13.06 13.27
C ALA A 153 -1.26 -12.13 14.02
N SER A 154 -1.23 -10.86 13.64
CA SER A 154 -0.41 -9.81 14.24
C SER A 154 -1.25 -8.56 14.46
N SER A 155 -0.94 -7.80 15.50
CA SER A 155 -1.51 -6.48 15.76
C SER A 155 -0.58 -5.34 15.34
N SER A 156 0.44 -5.63 14.54
CA SER A 156 1.43 -4.69 14.02
C SER A 156 1.43 -4.69 12.51
N SER A 157 1.68 -3.53 11.91
CA SER A 157 2.04 -3.36 10.51
C SER A 157 3.57 -3.17 10.37
N VAL A 158 4.06 -2.77 9.20
CA VAL A 158 5.50 -2.63 8.94
C VAL A 158 6.15 -1.56 9.83
N LEU A 159 5.56 -0.37 9.89
CA LEU A 159 6.10 0.78 10.62
C LEU A 159 5.43 0.96 11.99
N ARG A 160 4.25 0.36 12.20
CA ARG A 160 3.41 0.60 13.39
C ARG A 160 3.23 -0.65 14.23
N LYS A 161 3.82 -0.66 15.44
CA LYS A 161 3.70 -1.78 16.40
C LYS A 161 2.31 -1.92 17.02
N SER A 162 1.54 -0.83 17.04
CA SER A 162 0.20 -0.76 17.62
C SER A 162 -0.79 -0.39 16.53
N TYR A 163 -1.18 -1.36 15.73
CA TYR A 163 -2.01 -1.19 14.53
C TYR A 163 -3.44 -1.67 14.78
N TYR A 164 -3.63 -2.99 14.92
CA TYR A 164 -4.95 -3.55 15.24
C TYR A 164 -5.30 -3.32 16.71
N ASN A 165 -6.58 -3.01 17.01
CA ASN A 165 -7.08 -2.55 18.32
C ASN A 165 -6.51 -1.21 18.80
N ASN A 166 -5.96 -0.40 17.90
CA ASN A 166 -5.62 0.99 18.18
C ASN A 166 -6.65 1.91 17.54
N TYR A 167 -7.16 2.88 18.30
CA TYR A 167 -8.19 3.80 17.84
C TYR A 167 -7.72 4.68 16.68
N ASP A 168 -6.45 5.05 16.66
CA ASP A 168 -5.85 5.90 15.62
C ASP A 168 -5.84 5.21 14.24
N PHE A 169 -5.89 3.87 14.22
CA PHE A 169 -5.86 3.07 12.99
C PHE A 169 -7.18 2.35 12.72
N THR A 170 -8.29 2.83 13.31
CA THR A 170 -9.62 2.22 13.15
C THR A 170 -10.08 2.18 11.69
N ASP A 171 -9.72 3.20 10.91
CA ASP A 171 -10.14 3.36 9.51
C ASP A 171 -9.06 2.91 8.49
N TYR A 172 -8.01 2.24 8.96
CA TYR A 172 -7.01 1.61 8.11
C TYR A 172 -7.46 0.18 7.76
N PRO A 173 -7.03 -0.39 6.61
CA PRO A 173 -7.43 -1.73 6.22
C PRO A 173 -6.99 -2.79 7.22
N VAL A 174 -7.84 -3.77 7.51
CA VAL A 174 -7.40 -4.94 8.27
C VAL A 174 -6.42 -5.76 7.41
N ILE A 175 -5.29 -6.13 8.01
CA ILE A 175 -4.23 -6.95 7.43
C ILE A 175 -3.98 -8.18 8.30
N GLU A 176 -3.03 -9.04 7.92
CA GLU A 176 -2.68 -10.23 8.72
C GLU A 176 -3.86 -11.20 8.91
N VAL A 177 -4.76 -11.22 7.91
CA VAL A 177 -5.95 -12.06 7.83
C VAL A 177 -5.85 -12.99 6.63
N ASN A 178 -6.24 -14.25 6.83
CA ASN A 178 -6.25 -15.22 5.74
C ASN A 178 -7.59 -15.21 4.99
N TRP A 179 -7.64 -15.96 3.88
CA TRP A 179 -8.83 -16.02 3.02
C TRP A 179 -10.08 -16.54 3.77
N TYR A 180 -9.89 -17.48 4.71
CA TYR A 180 -11.00 -18.03 5.50
C TYR A 180 -11.57 -16.98 6.47
N GLN A 181 -10.69 -16.25 7.16
CA GLN A 181 -11.09 -15.14 8.04
C GLN A 181 -11.80 -14.01 7.27
N ALA A 182 -11.30 -13.66 6.09
CA ALA A 182 -11.94 -12.68 5.20
C ALA A 182 -13.35 -13.15 4.78
N THR A 183 -13.49 -14.43 4.45
CA THR A 183 -14.78 -15.05 4.12
C THR A 183 -15.75 -15.06 5.31
N GLU A 184 -15.29 -15.43 6.50
CA GLU A 184 -16.07 -15.41 7.75
C GLU A 184 -16.60 -14.01 8.05
N PHE A 185 -15.75 -12.99 7.91
CA PHE A 185 -16.15 -11.60 8.07
C PHE A 185 -17.23 -11.20 7.07
N CYS A 186 -17.03 -11.45 5.78
CA CYS A 186 -18.02 -11.03 4.78
C CYS A 186 -19.35 -11.75 4.98
N ASN A 187 -19.34 -13.03 5.37
CA ASN A 187 -20.57 -13.75 5.73
C ASN A 187 -21.27 -13.12 6.93
N TRP A 188 -20.53 -12.74 7.98
CA TRP A 188 -21.08 -12.05 9.15
C TRP A 188 -21.67 -10.68 8.79
N ALA A 189 -21.01 -9.94 7.90
CA ALA A 189 -21.49 -8.68 7.36
C ALA A 189 -22.69 -8.82 6.38
N GLY A 190 -23.12 -10.06 6.09
CA GLY A 190 -24.26 -10.35 5.21
C GLY A 190 -23.92 -10.35 3.72
N GLY A 191 -22.64 -10.41 3.37
CA GLY A 191 -22.12 -10.50 2.00
C GLY A 191 -21.25 -11.74 1.79
N ARG A 192 -20.29 -11.62 0.87
CA ARG A 192 -19.29 -12.61 0.48
C ARG A 192 -18.02 -11.90 0.00
N LEU A 193 -16.96 -12.63 -0.28
CA LEU A 193 -15.87 -12.05 -1.10
C LEU A 193 -16.35 -11.82 -2.54
N PRO A 194 -15.89 -10.76 -3.24
CA PRO A 194 -16.16 -10.59 -4.66
C PRO A 194 -15.55 -11.73 -5.46
N THR A 195 -16.11 -12.02 -6.63
CA THR A 195 -15.36 -12.81 -7.62
C THR A 195 -14.21 -11.97 -8.19
N GLU A 196 -13.20 -12.63 -8.75
CA GLU A 196 -12.10 -11.95 -9.45
C GLU A 196 -12.65 -11.03 -10.57
N ALA A 197 -13.69 -11.47 -11.26
CA ALA A 197 -14.32 -10.70 -12.32
C ALA A 197 -15.11 -9.49 -11.79
N GLU A 198 -15.86 -9.66 -10.69
CA GLU A 198 -16.56 -8.54 -10.03
C GLU A 198 -15.58 -7.48 -9.55
N TRP A 199 -14.48 -7.90 -8.94
CA TRP A 199 -13.41 -7.00 -8.50
C TRP A 199 -12.82 -6.22 -9.68
N GLU A 200 -12.45 -6.91 -10.78
CA GLU A 200 -11.85 -6.23 -11.94
C GLU A 200 -12.84 -5.29 -12.62
N MET A 201 -14.12 -5.66 -12.72
CA MET A 201 -15.15 -4.76 -13.23
C MET A 201 -15.33 -3.54 -12.34
N ALA A 202 -15.35 -3.71 -11.01
CA ALA A 202 -15.45 -2.62 -10.05
C ALA A 202 -14.28 -1.63 -10.15
N ALA A 203 -13.08 -2.12 -10.47
CA ALA A 203 -11.89 -1.30 -10.69
C ALA A 203 -11.88 -0.63 -12.09
N ARG A 204 -12.26 -1.36 -13.15
CA ARG A 204 -12.10 -0.93 -14.55
C ARG A 204 -13.25 -0.09 -15.09
N GLY A 205 -14.48 -0.42 -14.74
CA GLY A 205 -15.68 0.06 -15.45
C GLY A 205 -16.16 -0.86 -16.58
N TYR A 206 -17.18 -0.41 -17.30
CA TYR A 206 -17.80 -1.16 -18.39
C TYR A 206 -16.97 -1.18 -19.67
N ALA A 207 -17.20 -2.19 -20.52
CA ALA A 207 -16.74 -2.19 -21.90
C ALA A 207 -17.34 -0.97 -22.65
N PRO A 208 -16.59 -0.36 -23.60
CA PRO A 208 -15.33 -0.82 -24.18
C PRO A 208 -14.07 -0.32 -23.46
N ASP A 209 -14.17 0.17 -22.22
CA ASP A 209 -13.03 0.69 -21.46
C ASP A 209 -11.94 -0.38 -21.26
N ARG A 210 -10.68 0.06 -21.36
CA ARG A 210 -9.46 -0.76 -21.26
C ARG A 210 -8.39 -0.09 -20.38
N ARG A 211 -8.79 0.85 -19.52
CA ARG A 211 -7.89 1.61 -18.64
C ARG A 211 -6.91 0.73 -17.88
N ILE A 212 -5.67 1.16 -17.75
CA ILE A 212 -4.62 0.39 -17.07
C ILE A 212 -4.81 0.43 -15.54
N TYR A 213 -5.20 1.58 -15.00
CA TYR A 213 -5.46 1.84 -13.58
C TYR A 213 -6.91 2.24 -13.34
N PRO A 214 -7.44 2.21 -12.10
CA PRO A 214 -8.82 2.59 -11.82
C PRO A 214 -9.20 3.99 -12.32
N TRP A 215 -8.27 4.96 -12.24
CA TRP A 215 -8.47 6.34 -12.70
C TRP A 215 -8.21 6.56 -14.20
N GLY A 216 -7.55 5.64 -14.90
CA GLY A 216 -7.18 5.81 -16.31
C GLY A 216 -5.82 5.22 -16.68
N ASP A 217 -5.18 5.81 -17.69
CA ASP A 217 -3.87 5.36 -18.22
C ASP A 217 -2.70 6.26 -17.78
N GLU A 218 -3.00 7.29 -16.99
CA GLU A 218 -1.97 8.15 -16.40
C GLU A 218 -1.12 7.37 -15.41
N LYS A 219 0.17 7.70 -15.34
CA LYS A 219 1.10 7.06 -14.41
C LYS A 219 0.60 7.23 -12.97
N PRO A 220 0.75 6.20 -12.12
CA PRO A 220 0.40 6.32 -10.72
C PRO A 220 1.29 7.36 -10.01
N ASP A 221 0.68 8.06 -9.06
CA ASP A 221 1.30 8.96 -8.10
C ASP A 221 0.65 8.76 -6.73
N CYS A 222 1.22 9.36 -5.68
CA CYS A 222 0.78 9.15 -4.31
C CYS A 222 -0.61 9.72 -4.00
N GLY A 223 -1.13 10.63 -4.83
CA GLY A 223 -2.50 11.11 -4.74
C GLY A 223 -3.54 10.15 -5.30
N LYS A 224 -3.10 9.15 -6.09
CA LYS A 224 -3.96 8.16 -6.77
C LYS A 224 -3.86 6.75 -6.20
N ALA A 225 -2.68 6.32 -5.75
CA ALA A 225 -2.49 5.02 -5.08
C ALA A 225 -1.41 5.08 -3.99
N ASN A 226 -1.50 4.17 -3.01
CA ASN A 226 -0.40 3.92 -2.07
C ASN A 226 0.44 2.74 -2.58
N PHE A 227 1.69 3.00 -3.00
CA PHE A 227 2.58 2.00 -3.60
C PHE A 227 4.06 2.42 -3.47
N GLY A 228 5.00 1.54 -3.85
CA GLY A 228 6.43 1.84 -3.97
C GLY A 228 7.30 1.48 -2.77
N GLY A 229 6.74 0.86 -1.73
CA GLY A 229 7.48 0.43 -0.54
C GLY A 229 7.91 1.59 0.36
N ILE A 230 8.91 1.35 1.21
CA ILE A 230 9.37 2.30 2.24
C ILE A 230 9.85 3.63 1.66
N GLU A 231 10.44 3.61 0.45
CA GLU A 231 10.87 4.83 -0.26
C GLU A 231 9.80 5.34 -1.24
N GLY A 232 8.60 4.74 -1.20
CA GLY A 232 7.45 5.07 -2.05
C GLY A 232 6.56 6.14 -1.43
N CYS A 233 5.25 5.91 -1.44
CA CYS A 233 4.29 6.88 -0.93
C CYS A 233 4.25 6.91 0.60
N VAL A 234 3.81 5.82 1.24
CA VAL A 234 3.65 5.76 2.71
C VAL A 234 4.60 4.75 3.35
N GLY A 235 5.02 3.71 2.64
CA GLY A 235 5.85 2.64 3.21
C GLY A 235 5.12 1.66 4.13
N ASP A 236 3.83 1.87 4.34
CA ASP A 236 2.92 1.04 5.11
C ASP A 236 1.48 1.24 4.58
N THR A 237 0.49 0.56 5.15
CA THR A 237 -0.93 0.81 4.87
C THR A 237 -1.30 2.27 5.13
N ASP A 238 -2.31 2.76 4.43
CA ASP A 238 -2.89 4.07 4.64
C ASP A 238 -4.39 3.96 4.95
N ILE A 239 -4.95 5.01 5.55
CA ILE A 239 -6.38 5.13 5.82
C ILE A 239 -7.16 4.98 4.51
N VAL A 240 -8.25 4.21 4.58
CA VAL A 240 -9.07 3.94 3.39
C VAL A 240 -9.72 5.23 2.88
N GLY A 241 -9.86 5.36 1.56
CA GLY A 241 -10.61 6.46 0.98
C GLY A 241 -9.87 7.80 0.89
N ARG A 242 -8.60 7.89 1.31
CA ARG A 242 -7.81 9.14 1.24
C ARG A 242 -7.62 9.63 -0.20
N ARG A 243 -7.41 8.70 -1.14
CA ARG A 243 -6.98 9.00 -2.51
C ARG A 243 -8.18 9.20 -3.44
N VAL A 244 -8.81 10.36 -3.34
CA VAL A 244 -10.01 10.74 -4.10
C VAL A 244 -9.80 10.65 -5.61
N GLU A 245 -8.62 11.05 -6.11
CA GLU A 245 -8.29 10.95 -7.54
C GLU A 245 -8.04 9.50 -8.01
N GLY A 246 -7.84 8.58 -7.07
CA GLY A 246 -7.59 7.17 -7.30
C GLY A 246 -8.84 6.31 -7.49
N GLN A 247 -10.04 6.89 -7.32
CA GLN A 247 -11.29 6.15 -7.40
C GLN A 247 -11.51 5.49 -8.77
N SER A 248 -12.14 4.32 -8.75
CA SER A 248 -12.65 3.68 -9.96
C SER A 248 -13.80 4.49 -10.60
N PRO A 249 -14.23 4.17 -11.84
CA PRO A 249 -15.41 4.80 -12.47
C PRO A 249 -16.70 4.66 -11.68
N PHE A 250 -16.77 3.67 -10.78
CA PHE A 250 -17.91 3.42 -9.91
C PHE A 250 -17.79 4.12 -8.56
N GLY A 251 -16.68 4.82 -8.28
CA GLY A 251 -16.43 5.48 -6.99
C GLY A 251 -15.91 4.53 -5.91
N VAL A 252 -15.35 3.38 -6.30
CA VAL A 252 -14.70 2.43 -5.38
C VAL A 252 -13.25 2.87 -5.19
N PHE A 253 -12.84 3.01 -3.94
CA PHE A 253 -11.51 3.49 -3.56
C PHE A 253 -10.52 2.34 -3.41
N ASP A 254 -9.23 2.69 -3.48
CA ASP A 254 -8.11 1.82 -3.14
C ASP A 254 -8.11 0.50 -3.93
N MET A 255 -8.71 0.50 -5.12
CA MET A 255 -8.66 -0.65 -6.05
C MET A 255 -7.26 -0.82 -6.69
N ALA A 256 -6.30 0.03 -6.34
CA ALA A 256 -4.91 -0.04 -6.77
C ALA A 256 -4.00 0.42 -5.61
N GLY A 257 -3.10 -0.45 -5.18
CA GLY A 257 -2.22 -0.21 -4.04
C GLY A 257 -2.90 -0.45 -2.69
N ASN A 258 -2.36 0.16 -1.64
CA ASN A 258 -2.73 -0.07 -0.23
C ASN A 258 -2.53 -1.53 0.21
N VAL A 259 -3.50 -2.42 0.06
CA VAL A 259 -3.32 -3.84 0.35
C VAL A 259 -3.79 -4.73 -0.78
N TRP A 260 -3.14 -5.90 -0.92
CA TRP A 260 -3.66 -6.96 -1.78
C TRP A 260 -5.00 -7.42 -1.23
N GLU A 261 -5.97 -7.65 -2.10
CA GLU A 261 -7.31 -8.04 -1.68
C GLU A 261 -7.63 -9.49 -2.04
N TRP A 262 -8.04 -10.27 -1.03
CA TRP A 262 -8.63 -11.59 -1.25
C TRP A 262 -9.92 -11.51 -2.07
N VAL A 263 -10.02 -12.36 -3.09
CA VAL A 263 -11.27 -12.61 -3.84
C VAL A 263 -11.69 -14.08 -3.71
N SER A 264 -12.91 -14.43 -4.13
CA SER A 264 -13.47 -15.77 -3.90
C SER A 264 -12.76 -16.89 -4.68
N ASP A 265 -12.19 -16.54 -5.83
CA ASP A 265 -11.77 -17.46 -6.87
C ASP A 265 -10.53 -18.27 -6.48
N TRP A 266 -10.52 -19.54 -6.88
CA TRP A 266 -9.28 -20.31 -6.93
C TRP A 266 -8.42 -19.81 -8.09
N TYR A 267 -7.10 -19.76 -7.90
CA TYR A 267 -6.19 -19.32 -8.93
C TYR A 267 -5.85 -20.45 -9.90
N ASP A 268 -5.98 -20.16 -11.20
CA ASP A 268 -5.42 -20.93 -12.31
C ASP A 268 -4.89 -19.93 -13.36
N SER A 269 -3.61 -20.09 -13.72
CA SER A 269 -2.91 -19.23 -14.66
C SER A 269 -3.45 -19.32 -16.10
N LYS A 270 -4.24 -20.34 -16.41
CA LYS A 270 -4.86 -20.54 -17.73
C LYS A 270 -6.37 -20.32 -17.72
N TYR A 271 -6.96 -19.92 -16.59
CA TYR A 271 -8.41 -19.81 -16.48
C TYR A 271 -9.03 -18.91 -17.54
N TYR A 272 -8.37 -17.79 -17.88
CA TYR A 272 -8.87 -16.84 -18.88
C TYR A 272 -9.00 -17.44 -20.29
N GLU A 273 -8.26 -18.51 -20.62
CA GLU A 273 -8.38 -19.21 -21.91
C GLU A 273 -9.73 -19.96 -22.06
N ALA A 274 -10.35 -20.32 -20.95
CA ALA A 274 -11.57 -21.13 -20.89
C ALA A 274 -12.68 -20.50 -20.03
N SER A 275 -12.52 -19.23 -19.62
CA SER A 275 -13.44 -18.52 -18.74
C SER A 275 -14.86 -18.47 -19.35
N PRO A 276 -15.92 -18.83 -18.60
CA PRO A 276 -17.28 -18.68 -19.07
C PRO A 276 -17.63 -17.20 -19.24
N PRO A 277 -18.43 -16.84 -20.25
CA PRO A 277 -18.68 -15.44 -20.59
C PRO A 277 -19.62 -14.72 -19.62
N LYS A 278 -20.31 -15.44 -18.72
CA LYS A 278 -21.27 -14.88 -17.77
C LYS A 278 -20.93 -15.32 -16.35
N ASN A 279 -20.81 -14.37 -15.43
CA ASN A 279 -20.52 -14.58 -13.99
C ASN A 279 -19.46 -15.66 -13.73
N PRO A 280 -18.22 -15.53 -14.24
CA PRO A 280 -17.16 -16.47 -13.92
C PRO A 280 -16.82 -16.40 -12.41
N GLU A 281 -16.64 -17.57 -11.80
CA GLU A 281 -16.33 -17.75 -10.37
C GLU A 281 -14.96 -18.46 -10.15
N GLY A 282 -14.15 -18.52 -11.20
CA GLY A 282 -12.90 -19.27 -11.21
C GLY A 282 -13.10 -20.78 -11.39
N PRO A 283 -12.01 -21.56 -11.33
CA PRO A 283 -12.05 -23.01 -11.31
C PRO A 283 -12.68 -23.51 -9.99
N GLN A 284 -13.33 -24.67 -10.05
CA GLN A 284 -14.06 -25.25 -8.91
C GLN A 284 -13.15 -25.56 -7.70
N TRP A 285 -11.87 -25.85 -7.94
CA TRP A 285 -10.88 -26.18 -6.92
C TRP A 285 -9.51 -25.67 -7.34
N GLY A 286 -8.63 -25.46 -6.35
CA GLY A 286 -7.26 -25.03 -6.57
C GLY A 286 -6.42 -25.17 -5.30
N ILE A 287 -5.16 -24.78 -5.41
CA ILE A 287 -4.21 -24.75 -4.28
C ILE A 287 -4.11 -23.33 -3.72
N TYR A 288 -4.14 -22.33 -4.61
CA TYR A 288 -3.99 -20.92 -4.27
C TYR A 288 -5.29 -20.16 -4.50
N LYS A 289 -5.54 -19.13 -3.70
CA LYS A 289 -6.60 -18.14 -3.92
C LYS A 289 -6.02 -16.93 -4.63
N VAL A 290 -6.85 -16.27 -5.42
CA VAL A 290 -6.47 -15.06 -6.16
C VAL A 290 -6.36 -13.86 -5.20
N LEU A 291 -5.39 -12.99 -5.48
CA LEU A 291 -5.21 -11.66 -4.90
C LEU A 291 -5.25 -10.60 -6.00
N ARG A 292 -5.87 -9.45 -5.74
CA ARG A 292 -6.04 -8.33 -6.67
C ARG A 292 -5.60 -7.00 -6.06
N GLY A 293 -5.32 -5.99 -6.88
CA GLY A 293 -5.08 -4.61 -6.43
C GLY A 293 -3.62 -4.17 -6.31
N GLY A 294 -2.70 -5.09 -6.06
CA GLY A 294 -1.37 -4.71 -5.58
C GLY A 294 -1.44 -4.20 -4.14
N CYS A 295 -0.34 -3.68 -3.61
CA CYS A 295 -0.28 -3.16 -2.25
C CYS A 295 0.80 -2.08 -2.13
N TYR A 296 0.93 -1.48 -0.94
CA TYR A 296 1.83 -0.37 -0.66
C TYR A 296 3.31 -0.69 -0.93
N ASP A 297 3.75 -1.95 -0.85
CA ASP A 297 5.15 -2.36 -1.08
C ASP A 297 5.45 -2.83 -2.51
N GLU A 298 4.49 -2.68 -3.42
CA GLU A 298 4.60 -3.10 -4.81
C GLU A 298 4.79 -1.93 -5.78
N GLY A 299 5.29 -2.24 -6.98
CA GLY A 299 5.52 -1.25 -8.03
C GLY A 299 4.30 -0.99 -8.94
N PRO A 300 4.39 0.02 -9.84
CA PRO A 300 3.32 0.36 -10.79
C PRO A 300 2.74 -0.82 -11.60
N GLU A 301 3.58 -1.81 -11.93
CA GLU A 301 3.16 -2.97 -12.73
C GLU A 301 2.22 -3.93 -11.99
N SER A 302 2.29 -3.94 -10.66
CA SER A 302 1.51 -4.81 -9.78
C SER A 302 0.17 -4.19 -9.39
N ILE A 303 0.04 -2.86 -9.45
CA ILE A 303 -1.21 -2.13 -9.13
C ILE A 303 -2.11 -1.87 -10.35
N ARG A 304 -1.78 -2.49 -11.50
CA ARG A 304 -2.65 -2.43 -12.70
C ARG A 304 -3.96 -3.17 -12.42
N VAL A 305 -5.06 -2.68 -12.99
CA VAL A 305 -6.40 -3.25 -12.80
C VAL A 305 -6.47 -4.73 -13.17
N SER A 306 -5.70 -5.17 -14.19
CA SER A 306 -5.65 -6.57 -14.63
C SER A 306 -4.64 -7.43 -13.87
N CYS A 307 -3.78 -6.86 -13.04
CA CYS A 307 -2.73 -7.63 -12.37
C CYS A 307 -3.35 -8.67 -11.44
N ARG A 308 -2.76 -9.86 -11.44
CA ARG A 308 -3.20 -11.02 -10.66
C ARG A 308 -2.03 -11.48 -9.82
N ALA A 309 -2.28 -11.67 -8.54
CA ALA A 309 -1.41 -12.42 -7.66
C ALA A 309 -2.18 -13.61 -7.09
N ASN A 310 -1.48 -14.46 -6.35
CA ASN A 310 -2.09 -15.60 -5.68
C ASN A 310 -1.28 -15.97 -4.44
N SER A 311 -1.95 -16.58 -3.47
CA SER A 311 -1.29 -17.10 -2.27
C SER A 311 -2.09 -18.25 -1.68
N PHE A 312 -1.51 -19.00 -0.74
CA PHE A 312 -2.23 -20.06 -0.05
C PHE A 312 -3.40 -19.44 0.73
N PRO A 313 -4.57 -20.11 0.81
CA PRO A 313 -5.72 -19.59 1.53
C PRO A 313 -5.49 -19.43 3.05
N THR A 314 -4.41 -20.02 3.58
CA THR A 314 -3.98 -19.90 4.98
C THR A 314 -2.95 -18.80 5.21
N THR A 315 -2.44 -18.16 4.15
CA THR A 315 -1.45 -17.10 4.26
C THR A 315 -2.04 -15.89 4.97
N GLN A 316 -1.24 -15.30 5.86
CA GLN A 316 -1.52 -14.05 6.59
C GLN A 316 -0.26 -13.21 6.44
N GLU A 317 -0.39 -12.04 5.83
CA GLU A 317 0.73 -11.15 5.56
C GLU A 317 0.32 -9.71 5.86
N VAL A 318 1.32 -8.87 6.16
CA VAL A 318 1.17 -7.46 6.52
C VAL A 318 0.59 -6.58 5.40
N ASN A 319 0.60 -7.06 4.17
CA ASN A 319 0.14 -6.32 2.98
C ASN A 319 -1.08 -6.97 2.31
N ILE A 320 -1.75 -7.92 2.97
CA ILE A 320 -2.96 -8.58 2.46
C ILE A 320 -4.16 -8.27 3.35
N GLY A 321 -5.18 -7.66 2.76
CA GLY A 321 -6.50 -7.45 3.33
C GLY A 321 -7.59 -7.97 2.40
N PHE A 322 -8.76 -7.32 2.42
CA PHE A 322 -9.91 -7.71 1.59
C PHE A 322 -11.02 -6.65 1.62
N ARG A 323 -11.99 -6.81 0.71
CA ARG A 323 -13.29 -6.13 0.75
C ARG A 323 -14.43 -7.12 0.48
N CYS A 324 -15.65 -6.76 0.87
CA CYS A 324 -16.82 -7.59 0.65
C CYS A 324 -17.63 -7.18 -0.58
N ALA A 325 -18.39 -8.12 -1.12
CA ALA A 325 -19.41 -7.94 -2.14
C ALA A 325 -20.74 -8.57 -1.71
N TYR A 326 -21.83 -8.17 -2.35
CA TYR A 326 -23.19 -8.53 -1.98
C TYR A 326 -24.04 -8.74 -3.22
N ASP A 327 -24.82 -9.80 -3.23
CA ASP A 327 -25.79 -10.04 -4.29
C ASP A 327 -26.96 -9.05 -4.17
N LEU A 328 -27.44 -8.50 -5.29
CA LEU A 328 -28.63 -7.66 -5.29
C LEU A 328 -29.89 -8.54 -5.21
N LYS A 329 -30.77 -8.22 -4.26
CA LYS A 329 -32.11 -8.82 -4.12
C LYS A 329 -33.12 -8.14 -5.04
#